data_AF-A0A1S8XXU0-F1
#
_entry.id   AF-A0A1S8XXU0-F1
#
_cell.length_a   1.000
_cell.length_b   1.000
_cell.length_c   1.000
_cell.angle_alpha   90.00
_cell.angle_beta   90.00
_cell.angle_gamma   90.00
#
_symmetry.space_group_name_H-M   'P 1'
#
loop_
_entity.id
_entity.type
_entity.pdbx_description
1 polymer ?
#
loop_
_entity_poly.entity_id
_entity_poly.type
_entity_poly.pdbx_seq_one_letter_code
_entity_poly.pdbx_strand_id
1 'polypeptide(L)'
;MSTLARRRSTPRLAAWLLAVGTAAAMLLTTALANPASAHGSVVDPATRNYGCWQRWGADHMNPAMATQDPMCWQAFQADPQAMWNWMGLFREGVAGNHQAAIPDGQLCSGGRTQTGQYNSLDTIGAWKTTSVSNSFRIQLNDQASHGADYIRVYVTKQGFDALNKPLGWSDLELAGQI
;
A
#
# COMPACT_ATOMS: atom_id res chain seq x y z
N MET A 1 15.64 28.77 72.42
CA MET A 1 14.75 28.26 71.35
C MET A 1 15.36 28.60 70.00
N SER A 2 15.06 27.79 68.98
CA SER A 2 15.36 27.98 67.54
C SER A 2 16.56 27.21 66.97
N THR A 3 16.32 25.93 66.66
CA THR A 3 17.09 25.15 65.68
C THR A 3 16.66 25.54 64.26
N LEU A 4 17.57 26.10 63.46
CA LEU A 4 17.37 26.37 62.04
C LEU A 4 17.47 25.06 61.23
N ALA A 5 16.32 24.55 60.77
CA ALA A 5 16.26 23.43 59.85
C ALA A 5 16.71 23.87 58.45
N ARG A 6 17.87 23.37 58.01
CA ARG A 6 18.41 23.59 56.66
C ARG A 6 17.51 22.89 55.63
N ARG A 7 16.65 23.66 54.97
CA ARG A 7 15.74 23.19 53.92
C ARG A 7 16.57 22.62 52.76
N ARG A 8 16.64 21.29 52.65
CA ARG A 8 17.34 20.60 51.54
C ARG A 8 16.58 20.89 50.23
N SER A 9 17.02 21.89 49.49
CA SER A 9 16.58 22.22 48.12
C SER A 9 17.10 21.19 47.12
N THR A 10 16.62 19.94 47.22
CA THR A 10 16.96 18.83 46.32
C THR A 10 15.90 18.44 45.28
N PRO A 11 14.64 18.94 45.23
CA PRO A 11 13.65 18.39 44.30
C PRO A 11 13.87 18.83 42.84
N ARG A 12 14.57 19.95 42.60
CA ARG A 12 14.76 20.50 41.25
C ARG A 12 15.78 19.71 40.42
N LEU A 13 16.88 19.27 41.03
CA LEU A 13 17.90 18.46 40.36
C LEU A 13 17.38 17.06 40.02
N ALA A 14 16.63 16.44 40.93
CA ALA A 14 16.02 15.13 40.67
C ALA A 14 14.98 15.20 39.54
N ALA A 15 14.14 16.23 39.53
CA ALA A 15 13.16 16.46 38.45
C ALA A 15 13.84 16.74 37.10
N TRP A 16 14.93 17.51 37.08
CA TRP A 16 15.71 17.77 35.87
C TRP A 16 16.38 16.51 35.32
N LEU A 17 16.99 15.69 36.17
CA LEU A 17 17.61 14.42 35.74
C LEU A 17 16.57 13.45 35.20
N LEU A 18 15.38 13.39 35.80
CA LEU A 18 14.27 12.60 35.26
C LEU A 18 13.83 13.10 33.88
N ALA A 19 13.65 14.41 33.70
CA ALA A 19 13.21 15.00 32.44
C ALA A 19 14.23 14.81 31.31
N VAL A 20 15.52 14.95 31.62
CA VAL A 20 16.60 14.68 30.66
C VAL A 20 16.67 13.19 30.33
N GLY A 21 16.52 12.32 31.34
CA GLY A 21 16.50 10.87 31.15
C GLY A 21 15.33 10.40 30.26
N THR A 22 14.12 10.94 30.47
CA THR A 22 12.96 10.60 29.63
C THR A 22 13.08 11.16 28.22
N ALA A 23 13.58 12.38 28.05
CA ALA A 23 13.83 12.95 26.72
C ALA A 23 14.88 12.12 25.94
N ALA A 24 15.98 11.75 26.59
CA ALA A 24 17.01 10.90 25.99
C ALA A 24 16.49 9.51 25.63
N ALA A 25 15.69 8.89 26.50
CA ALA A 25 15.05 7.61 26.21
C ALA A 25 14.08 7.70 25.02
N MET A 26 13.27 8.76 24.93
CA MET A 26 12.37 8.98 23.80
C MET A 26 13.13 9.18 22.48
N LEU A 27 14.18 10.01 22.49
CA LEU A 27 15.07 10.21 21.33
C LEU A 27 15.77 8.91 20.91
N LEU A 28 16.17 8.07 21.86
CA LEU A 28 16.80 6.80 21.55
C LEU A 28 15.79 5.79 20.96
N THR A 29 14.55 5.77 21.45
CA THR A 29 13.50 4.89 20.89
C THR A 29 13.12 5.26 19.46
N THR A 30 13.11 6.55 19.11
CA THR A 30 12.85 6.97 17.73
C THR A 30 14.05 6.74 16.81
N ALA A 31 15.27 6.92 17.31
CA ALA A 31 16.49 6.65 16.55
C ALA A 31 16.74 5.16 16.29
N LEU A 32 16.24 4.28 17.17
CA LEU A 32 16.34 2.81 17.03
C LEU A 32 15.09 2.19 16.39
N ALA A 33 14.08 2.99 16.05
CA ALA A 33 12.96 2.51 15.26
C ALA A 33 13.44 2.23 13.84
N ASN A 34 13.63 0.96 13.50
CA ASN A 34 13.76 0.58 12.11
C ASN A 34 12.45 0.98 11.39
N PRO A 35 12.51 1.56 10.19
CA PRO A 35 11.32 1.66 9.36
C PRO A 35 10.70 0.27 9.28
N ALA A 36 9.42 0.15 9.62
CA ALA A 36 8.71 -1.10 9.45
C ALA A 36 8.83 -1.45 7.96
N SER A 37 9.57 -2.52 7.67
CA SER A 37 9.77 -2.96 6.30
C SER A 37 8.42 -3.43 5.77
N ALA A 38 7.84 -2.65 4.88
CA ALA A 38 6.55 -2.97 4.32
C ALA A 38 6.69 -4.05 3.22
N HIS A 39 5.56 -4.58 2.79
CA HIS A 39 5.46 -5.51 1.67
C HIS A 39 5.78 -4.79 0.33
N GLY A 40 5.35 -5.34 -0.80
CA GLY A 40 5.69 -4.81 -2.13
C GLY A 40 4.51 -4.58 -3.06
N SER A 41 4.80 -3.97 -4.21
CA SER A 41 3.88 -3.85 -5.34
C SER A 41 4.67 -3.65 -6.64
N VAL A 42 4.00 -3.79 -7.78
CA VAL A 42 4.58 -3.37 -9.07
C VAL A 42 4.49 -1.85 -9.16
N VAL A 43 5.65 -1.21 -9.32
CA VAL A 43 5.81 0.25 -9.38
C VAL A 43 5.94 0.77 -10.81
N ASP A 44 6.35 -0.07 -11.76
CA ASP A 44 6.37 0.25 -13.19
C ASP A 44 6.12 -1.00 -14.06
N PRO A 45 5.11 -1.01 -14.94
CA PRO A 45 3.98 -0.08 -14.98
C PRO A 45 3.15 -0.19 -13.70
N ALA A 46 2.88 0.96 -13.08
CA ALA A 46 2.23 1.06 -11.76
C ALA A 46 0.91 0.27 -11.65
N THR A 47 0.73 -0.44 -10.53
CA THR A 47 -0.57 -1.02 -10.15
C THR A 47 -1.61 0.06 -9.90
N ARG A 48 -2.91 -0.29 -9.95
CA ARG A 48 -4.02 0.66 -9.77
C ARG A 48 -3.88 1.50 -8.51
N ASN A 49 -3.71 0.85 -7.36
CA ASN A 49 -3.59 1.52 -6.07
C ASN A 49 -2.26 2.26 -5.89
N TYR A 50 -1.12 1.67 -6.29
CA TYR A 50 0.17 2.37 -6.24
C TYR A 50 0.15 3.63 -7.12
N GLY A 51 -0.38 3.54 -8.34
CA GLY A 51 -0.49 4.68 -9.24
C GLY A 51 -1.41 5.78 -8.69
N CYS A 52 -2.55 5.42 -8.08
CA CYS A 52 -3.41 6.39 -7.40
C CYS A 52 -2.70 7.04 -6.20
N TRP A 53 -2.02 6.25 -5.36
CA TRP A 53 -1.22 6.76 -4.26
C TRP A 53 -0.11 7.72 -4.76
N GLN A 54 0.62 7.34 -5.80
CA GLN A 54 1.73 8.11 -6.33
C GLN A 54 1.28 9.46 -6.91
N ARG A 55 0.18 9.47 -7.67
CA ARG A 55 -0.32 10.69 -8.32
C ARG A 55 -1.10 11.60 -7.37
N TRP A 56 -1.86 11.01 -6.44
CA TRP A 56 -2.86 11.74 -5.66
C TRP A 56 -2.67 11.65 -4.16
N GLY A 57 -1.80 10.80 -3.61
CA GLY A 57 -1.66 10.64 -2.16
C GLY A 57 -1.43 11.96 -1.44
N ALA A 58 -0.49 12.77 -1.92
CA ALA A 58 -0.18 14.08 -1.33
C ALA A 58 -1.35 15.08 -1.38
N ASP A 59 -2.37 14.84 -2.22
CA ASP A 59 -3.50 15.74 -2.46
C ASP A 59 -4.82 14.96 -2.64
N HIS A 60 -5.01 13.91 -1.83
CA HIS A 60 -6.05 12.90 -2.08
C HIS A 60 -7.49 13.40 -1.91
N MET A 61 -7.67 14.58 -1.32
CA MET A 61 -8.96 15.24 -1.14
C MET A 61 -9.24 16.29 -2.24
N ASN A 62 -8.37 16.42 -3.25
CA ASN A 62 -8.56 17.42 -4.29
C ASN A 62 -9.83 17.14 -5.11
N PRO A 63 -10.81 18.06 -5.13
CA PRO A 63 -12.06 17.84 -5.86
C PRO A 63 -11.86 17.75 -7.38
N ALA A 64 -10.74 18.26 -7.91
CA ALA A 64 -10.41 18.12 -9.33
C ALA A 64 -10.13 16.66 -9.73
N MET A 65 -9.78 15.78 -8.79
CA MET A 65 -9.56 14.36 -9.06
C MET A 65 -10.82 13.69 -9.63
N ALA A 66 -12.01 14.12 -9.21
CA ALA A 66 -13.29 13.57 -9.69
C ALA A 66 -13.45 13.66 -11.21
N THR A 67 -12.89 14.69 -11.85
CA THR A 67 -12.94 14.87 -13.31
C THR A 67 -11.64 14.44 -14.00
N GLN A 68 -10.50 14.62 -13.36
CA GLN A 68 -9.20 14.31 -13.96
C GLN A 68 -8.83 12.82 -13.90
N ASP A 69 -9.22 12.13 -12.83
CA ASP A 69 -8.91 10.72 -12.56
C ASP A 69 -10.05 10.06 -11.76
N PRO A 70 -11.24 9.89 -12.37
CA PRO A 70 -12.45 9.42 -11.68
C PRO A 70 -12.29 8.04 -11.03
N MET A 71 -11.39 7.20 -11.53
CA MET A 71 -11.13 5.87 -10.95
C MET A 71 -10.29 5.93 -9.68
N CYS A 72 -9.30 6.83 -9.60
CA CYS A 72 -8.64 7.10 -8.32
C CYS A 72 -9.57 7.83 -7.35
N TRP A 73 -10.39 8.76 -7.84
CA TRP A 73 -11.38 9.47 -7.01
C TRP A 73 -12.31 8.48 -6.31
N GLN A 74 -12.99 7.61 -7.05
CA GLN A 74 -13.90 6.63 -6.43
C GLN A 74 -13.16 5.68 -5.48
N ALA A 75 -11.90 5.35 -5.76
CA ALA A 75 -11.10 4.49 -4.88
C ALA A 75 -10.80 5.16 -3.54
N PHE A 76 -10.34 6.42 -3.56
CA PHE A 76 -10.11 7.21 -2.34
C PHE A 76 -11.40 7.46 -1.56
N GLN A 77 -12.52 7.69 -2.25
CA GLN A 77 -13.81 7.86 -1.60
C GLN A 77 -14.34 6.57 -0.95
N ALA A 78 -14.03 5.41 -1.52
CA ALA A 78 -14.44 4.12 -0.97
C ALA A 78 -13.60 3.70 0.24
N ASP A 79 -12.28 3.72 0.11
CA ASP A 79 -11.34 3.46 1.21
C ASP A 79 -9.94 4.03 0.88
N PRO A 80 -9.51 5.13 1.52
CA PRO A 80 -8.16 5.65 1.34
C PRO A 80 -7.05 4.65 1.68
N GLN A 81 -7.32 3.68 2.57
CA GLN A 81 -6.34 2.66 2.94
C GLN A 81 -5.98 1.75 1.78
N ALA A 82 -6.81 1.62 0.74
CA ALA A 82 -6.44 0.91 -0.48
C ALA A 82 -5.16 1.50 -1.12
N MET A 83 -4.98 2.82 -1.00
CA MET A 83 -3.82 3.56 -1.53
C MET A 83 -2.75 3.74 -0.46
N TRP A 84 -3.09 4.03 0.79
CA TRP A 84 -2.07 4.19 1.84
C TRP A 84 -1.32 2.91 2.15
N ASN A 85 -2.05 1.79 2.16
CA ASN A 85 -1.48 0.45 2.25
C ASN A 85 -1.31 -0.16 0.85
N TRP A 86 -0.70 0.57 -0.09
CA TRP A 86 -0.52 0.12 -1.47
C TRP A 86 0.31 -1.19 -1.59
N MET A 87 1.07 -1.52 -0.54
CA MET A 87 1.89 -2.72 -0.41
C MET A 87 1.12 -3.94 0.16
N GLY A 88 -0.06 -3.74 0.74
CA GLY A 88 -0.76 -4.77 1.53
C GLY A 88 -1.74 -5.67 0.75
N LEU A 89 -1.71 -5.65 -0.58
CA LEU A 89 -2.61 -6.43 -1.42
C LEU A 89 -2.07 -7.85 -1.61
N PHE A 90 -2.30 -8.71 -0.62
CA PHE A 90 -1.87 -10.10 -0.62
C PHE A 90 -2.96 -11.05 -0.12
N ARG A 91 -2.74 -12.35 -0.32
CA ARG A 91 -3.48 -13.43 0.34
C ARG A 91 -2.50 -14.43 0.92
N GLU A 92 -2.83 -15.01 2.06
CA GLU A 92 -2.10 -16.12 2.64
C GLU A 92 -2.81 -17.45 2.35
N GLY A 93 -2.07 -18.56 2.41
CA GLY A 93 -2.68 -19.91 2.35
C GLY A 93 -3.32 -20.31 1.02
N VAL A 94 -3.02 -19.62 -0.10
CA VAL A 94 -3.59 -19.92 -1.44
C VAL A 94 -3.12 -21.26 -2.00
N ALA A 95 -1.97 -21.77 -1.54
CA ALA A 95 -1.41 -23.06 -1.95
C ALA A 95 -1.32 -23.26 -3.48
N GLY A 96 -1.04 -22.19 -4.22
CA GLY A 96 -0.93 -22.19 -5.69
C GLY A 96 -2.26 -22.20 -6.46
N ASN A 97 -3.41 -22.35 -5.79
CA ASN A 97 -4.73 -22.38 -6.44
C ASN A 97 -5.36 -20.99 -6.54
N HIS A 98 -4.72 -20.11 -7.33
CA HIS A 98 -5.10 -18.70 -7.47
C HIS A 98 -6.51 -18.51 -8.00
N GLN A 99 -6.93 -19.31 -9.00
CA GLN A 99 -8.25 -19.18 -9.62
C GLN A 99 -9.38 -19.53 -8.65
N ALA A 100 -9.19 -20.51 -7.76
CA ALA A 100 -10.18 -20.82 -6.74
C ALA A 100 -10.26 -19.74 -5.65
N ALA A 101 -9.13 -19.11 -5.31
CA ALA A 101 -9.07 -18.07 -4.29
C ALA A 101 -9.55 -16.69 -4.77
N ILE A 102 -9.53 -16.45 -6.08
CA ILE A 102 -9.80 -15.15 -6.70
C ILE A 102 -10.86 -15.35 -7.79
N PRO A 103 -12.16 -15.12 -7.50
CA PRO A 103 -13.22 -15.23 -8.49
C PRO A 103 -13.11 -14.19 -9.62
N ASP A 104 -13.72 -14.50 -10.78
CA ASP A 104 -13.87 -13.53 -11.87
C ASP A 104 -14.55 -12.23 -11.38
N GLY A 105 -14.07 -11.09 -11.90
CA GLY A 105 -14.48 -9.76 -11.45
C GLY A 105 -13.87 -9.31 -10.12
N GLN A 106 -13.00 -10.12 -9.50
CA GLN A 106 -12.31 -9.79 -8.23
C GLN A 106 -10.79 -9.89 -8.35
N LEU A 107 -10.26 -9.90 -9.57
CA LEU A 107 -8.83 -10.09 -9.81
C LEU A 107 -8.00 -8.90 -9.30
N CYS A 108 -8.51 -7.67 -9.44
CA CYS A 108 -7.78 -6.46 -9.06
C CYS A 108 -7.77 -6.22 -7.54
N SER A 109 -8.77 -6.73 -6.81
CA SER A 109 -8.80 -6.73 -5.33
C SER A 109 -8.17 -7.97 -4.70
N GLY A 110 -7.66 -8.92 -5.50
CA GLY A 110 -7.14 -10.20 -5.00
C GLY A 110 -8.22 -11.03 -4.29
N GLY A 111 -9.42 -11.12 -4.85
CA GLY A 111 -10.54 -11.87 -4.27
C GLY A 111 -11.10 -11.18 -3.02
N ARG A 112 -11.22 -9.85 -3.06
CA ARG A 112 -11.70 -9.01 -1.94
C ARG A 112 -10.90 -9.24 -0.65
N THR A 113 -9.58 -9.34 -0.78
CA THR A 113 -8.68 -9.62 0.35
C THR A 113 -8.68 -8.47 1.38
N GLN A 114 -8.08 -8.72 2.55
CA GLN A 114 -7.97 -7.76 3.66
C GLN A 114 -9.33 -7.14 4.03
N THR A 115 -10.34 -7.99 4.25
CA THR A 115 -11.70 -7.56 4.62
C THR A 115 -12.32 -6.58 3.61
N GLY A 116 -11.96 -6.71 2.32
CA GLY A 116 -12.50 -5.90 1.24
C GLY A 116 -11.86 -4.51 1.08
N GLN A 117 -10.73 -4.25 1.73
CA GLN A 117 -9.98 -2.99 1.62
C GLN A 117 -9.72 -2.55 0.18
N TYR A 118 -9.52 -3.50 -0.74
CA TYR A 118 -9.16 -3.23 -2.14
C TYR A 118 -10.34 -3.39 -3.12
N ASN A 119 -11.59 -3.51 -2.65
CA ASN A 119 -12.75 -3.78 -3.52
C ASN A 119 -12.96 -2.71 -4.60
N SER A 120 -12.64 -1.44 -4.31
CA SER A 120 -12.77 -0.34 -5.26
C SER A 120 -11.82 -0.47 -6.46
N LEU A 121 -10.80 -1.32 -6.36
CA LEU A 121 -9.90 -1.61 -7.46
C LEU A 121 -10.55 -2.52 -8.51
N ASP A 122 -11.68 -3.18 -8.23
CA ASP A 122 -12.43 -3.98 -9.21
C ASP A 122 -13.42 -3.13 -10.04
N THR A 123 -13.61 -1.84 -9.69
CA THR A 123 -14.52 -0.93 -10.42
C THR A 123 -14.14 -0.87 -11.90
N ILE A 124 -15.14 -1.04 -12.76
CA ILE A 124 -15.00 -0.94 -14.22
C ILE A 124 -14.99 0.55 -14.61
N GLY A 125 -14.06 0.94 -15.48
CA GLY A 125 -14.01 2.30 -15.99
C GLY A 125 -12.63 2.71 -16.50
N ALA A 126 -12.50 4.00 -16.82
CA ALA A 126 -11.30 4.58 -17.43
C ALA A 126 -10.15 4.78 -16.41
N TRP A 127 -9.56 3.68 -15.95
CA TRP A 127 -8.33 3.72 -15.16
C TRP A 127 -7.20 4.33 -15.98
N LYS A 128 -6.36 5.18 -15.36
CA LYS A 128 -5.18 5.74 -16.02
C LYS A 128 -4.23 4.63 -16.45
N THR A 129 -3.74 4.72 -17.68
CA THR A 129 -2.83 3.75 -18.28
C THR A 129 -1.41 4.30 -18.34
N THR A 130 -0.44 3.38 -18.32
CA THR A 130 0.96 3.64 -18.67
C THR A 130 1.20 3.10 -20.08
N SER A 131 1.83 3.90 -20.95
CA SER A 131 2.19 3.43 -22.28
C SER A 131 3.37 2.47 -22.18
N VAL A 132 3.23 1.29 -22.80
CA VAL A 132 4.27 0.26 -22.88
C VAL A 132 4.39 -0.23 -24.31
N SER A 133 5.55 -0.77 -24.67
CA SER A 133 5.73 -1.49 -25.93
C SER A 133 5.33 -2.96 -25.77
N ASN A 134 5.20 -3.72 -26.87
CA ASN A 134 4.91 -5.16 -26.81
C ASN A 134 5.93 -5.94 -25.97
N SER A 135 7.18 -5.46 -25.92
CA SER A 135 8.20 -5.94 -24.99
C SER A 135 8.41 -4.90 -23.90
N PHE A 136 8.07 -5.23 -22.67
CA PHE A 136 8.20 -4.34 -21.53
C PHE A 136 8.72 -5.10 -20.32
N ARG A 137 9.12 -4.34 -19.30
CA ARG A 137 9.62 -4.89 -18.02
C ARG A 137 8.61 -4.57 -16.93
N ILE A 138 8.54 -5.47 -15.96
CA ILE A 138 7.85 -5.24 -14.68
C ILE A 138 8.93 -4.90 -13.65
N GLN A 139 8.80 -3.76 -12.98
CA GLN A 139 9.57 -3.41 -11.79
C GLN A 139 8.71 -3.64 -10.56
N LEU A 140 9.07 -4.66 -9.78
CA LEU A 140 8.50 -4.90 -8.46
C LEU A 140 9.41 -4.29 -7.40
N ASN A 141 8.83 -3.52 -6.48
CA ASN A 141 9.52 -3.07 -5.28
C ASN A 141 9.05 -3.93 -4.10
N ASP A 142 10.00 -4.58 -3.43
CA ASP A 142 9.78 -5.35 -2.20
C ASP A 142 10.72 -4.79 -1.13
N GLN A 143 10.16 -4.06 -0.15
CA GLN A 143 11.00 -3.46 0.89
C GLN A 143 11.51 -4.52 1.87
N ALA A 144 10.75 -5.60 2.08
CA ALA A 144 11.06 -6.66 3.03
C ALA A 144 11.99 -7.74 2.48
N SER A 145 12.33 -7.69 1.19
CA SER A 145 13.27 -8.63 0.55
C SER A 145 12.86 -10.09 0.81
N HIS A 146 11.58 -10.38 0.71
CA HIS A 146 11.02 -11.72 0.87
C HIS A 146 11.51 -12.69 -0.20
N GLY A 147 11.82 -12.18 -1.40
CA GLY A 147 12.07 -13.01 -2.57
C GLY A 147 10.76 -13.55 -3.18
N ALA A 148 10.87 -14.43 -4.17
CA ALA A 148 9.73 -15.03 -4.83
C ALA A 148 10.06 -16.45 -5.32
N ASP A 149 9.16 -17.40 -5.06
CA ASP A 149 9.22 -18.73 -5.68
C ASP A 149 8.94 -18.63 -7.19
N TYR A 150 8.01 -17.75 -7.57
CA TYR A 150 7.73 -17.36 -8.94
C TYR A 150 7.01 -16.01 -8.98
N ILE A 151 7.10 -15.31 -10.12
CA ILE A 151 6.22 -14.19 -10.47
C ILE A 151 5.62 -14.46 -11.85
N ARG A 152 4.29 -14.43 -11.95
CA ARG A 152 3.57 -14.61 -13.22
C ARG A 152 2.99 -13.28 -13.68
N VAL A 153 3.19 -12.97 -14.95
CA VAL A 153 2.66 -11.77 -15.61
C VAL A 153 1.63 -12.20 -16.63
N TYR A 154 0.39 -11.74 -16.44
CA TYR A 154 -0.71 -11.95 -17.37
C TYR A 154 -1.11 -10.64 -18.02
N VAL A 155 -1.52 -10.71 -19.29
CA VAL A 155 -2.05 -9.57 -20.05
C VAL A 155 -3.44 -9.95 -20.56
N THR A 156 -4.33 -8.97 -20.69
CA THR A 156 -5.65 -9.20 -21.29
C THR A 156 -5.51 -9.47 -22.79
N LYS A 157 -6.25 -10.45 -23.29
CA LYS A 157 -6.31 -10.77 -24.72
C LYS A 157 -6.80 -9.58 -25.54
N GLN A 158 -6.31 -9.47 -26.77
CA GLN A 158 -6.80 -8.47 -27.72
C GLN A 158 -8.33 -8.55 -27.89
N GLY A 159 -9.00 -7.40 -27.80
CA GLY A 159 -10.47 -7.31 -27.86
C GLY A 159 -11.17 -7.28 -26.50
N PHE A 160 -10.45 -7.48 -25.39
CA PHE A 160 -11.01 -7.22 -24.05
C PHE A 160 -11.28 -5.72 -23.86
N ASP A 161 -12.50 -5.38 -23.42
CA ASP A 161 -12.91 -3.99 -23.15
C ASP A 161 -12.88 -3.69 -21.64
N ALA A 162 -11.75 -3.17 -21.17
CA ALA A 162 -11.55 -2.80 -19.76
C ALA A 162 -12.47 -1.64 -19.29
N LEU A 163 -13.08 -0.89 -20.22
CA LEU A 163 -13.98 0.22 -19.87
C LEU A 163 -15.38 -0.25 -19.50
N ASN A 164 -15.78 -1.47 -19.91
CA ASN A 164 -17.15 -1.94 -19.78
C ASN A 164 -17.30 -3.38 -19.28
N LYS A 165 -16.21 -4.14 -19.17
CA LYS A 165 -16.24 -5.56 -18.77
C LYS A 165 -15.44 -5.80 -17.48
N PRO A 166 -15.98 -6.55 -16.50
CA PRO A 166 -15.19 -7.01 -15.36
C PRO A 166 -14.12 -7.98 -15.85
N LEU A 167 -12.92 -7.89 -15.28
CA LEU A 167 -11.80 -8.76 -15.63
C LEU A 167 -12.06 -10.17 -15.10
N GLY A 168 -12.00 -11.19 -15.95
CA GLY A 168 -12.03 -12.60 -15.56
C GLY A 168 -10.76 -13.35 -15.97
N TRP A 169 -10.55 -14.53 -15.41
CA TRP A 169 -9.40 -15.39 -15.74
C TRP A 169 -9.38 -15.81 -17.22
N SER A 170 -10.54 -15.98 -17.83
CA SER A 170 -10.65 -16.35 -19.24
C SER A 170 -10.22 -15.22 -20.20
N ASP A 171 -10.14 -13.98 -19.71
CA ASP A 171 -9.69 -12.81 -20.48
C ASP A 171 -8.17 -12.69 -20.52
N LEU A 172 -7.44 -13.47 -19.72
CA LEU A 172 -6.00 -13.35 -19.53
C LEU A 172 -5.20 -14.37 -20.35
N GLU A 173 -4.02 -13.95 -20.80
CA GLU A 173 -2.97 -14.79 -21.35
C GLU A 173 -1.67 -14.62 -20.56
N LEU A 174 -0.93 -15.71 -20.34
CA LEU A 174 0.36 -15.66 -19.65
C LEU A 174 1.39 -15.05 -20.61
N ALA A 175 1.93 -13.89 -20.24
CA ALA A 175 2.89 -13.14 -21.05
C ALA A 175 4.34 -13.34 -20.57
N GLY A 176 4.54 -13.75 -19.31
CA GLY A 176 5.87 -14.02 -18.77
C GLY A 176 5.83 -14.66 -17.38
N GLN A 177 6.91 -15.34 -17.04
CA GLN A 177 7.13 -15.87 -15.70
C GLN A 177 8.62 -15.82 -15.36
N ILE A 178 8.93 -15.49 -14.12
CA ILE A 178 10.25 -15.74 -13.51
C ILE A 178 10.10 -16.70 -12.34
#